data_AF-A0A8J7N8P7-F1
#
_entry.id   AF-A0A8J7N8P7-F1
#
_cell.length_a   1.000
_cell.length_b   1.000
_cell.length_c   1.000
_cell.angle_alpha   90.00
_cell.angle_beta   90.00
_cell.angle_gamma   90.00
#
_symmetry.space_group_name_H-M   'P 1'
#
loop_
_entity.id
_entity.type
_entity.pdbx_description
1 polymer ?
#
loop_
_entity_poly.entity_id
_entity_poly.type
_entity_poly.pdbx_seq_one_letter_code
_entity_poly.pdbx_strand_id
1 'polypeptide(L)'
;MKTTENLIEAAGSHDWSKVQNLVRRGADVNAKGPDNKRALHLAVSDSNEGMVKELIKAGADVNVKDRYGWTALVIAVSWGEGEIIKELIKAGADVNVKDREGRTALHIAASYGVEEIVKELIKAGADVNVKDQGSWTALHAAAADDHKGIVKELIKAGADVNVKDDEHRAPLDCAKSQNVKELLLRAGAKKSNPAYQLSKALSSIQILSWVPFTILYFIWPSEITSYLLVGSFILLNSVAWTEYSVSFSGSDALLLVWLPTIIMTIYFAVEYFVYSRVDLFWLMIAFLTLVIATQMDREICIVKRIQHLRGKPFD
;
A
#
# COMPACT_ATOMS: atom_id res chain seq x y z
N MET A 1 11.36 -29.61 -47.98
CA MET A 1 10.92 -28.76 -46.86
C MET A 1 9.92 -29.57 -46.05
N LYS A 2 10.30 -30.14 -44.91
CA LYS A 2 9.31 -30.65 -43.95
C LYS A 2 8.62 -29.40 -43.41
N THR A 3 7.36 -29.18 -43.76
CA THR A 3 6.50 -28.33 -42.94
C THR A 3 6.53 -28.96 -41.55
N THR A 4 7.31 -28.39 -40.65
CA THR A 4 7.09 -28.59 -39.23
C THR A 4 5.75 -27.92 -38.95
N GLU A 5 4.67 -28.64 -39.27
CA GLU A 5 3.31 -28.26 -38.90
C GLU A 5 3.32 -28.13 -37.39
N ASN A 6 3.41 -26.89 -36.95
CA ASN A 6 3.64 -26.61 -35.55
C ASN A 6 2.29 -26.79 -34.84
N LEU A 7 2.28 -27.63 -33.81
CA LEU A 7 1.11 -27.86 -32.97
C LEU A 7 0.56 -26.53 -32.41
N ILE A 8 1.45 -25.54 -32.20
CA ILE A 8 1.07 -24.17 -31.83
C ILE A 8 0.34 -23.41 -32.93
N GLU A 9 0.69 -23.60 -34.20
CA GLU A 9 0.00 -22.91 -35.30
C GLU A 9 -1.44 -23.39 -35.42
N ALA A 10 -1.65 -24.71 -35.33
CA ALA A 10 -2.99 -25.31 -35.31
C ALA A 10 -3.80 -24.85 -34.08
N ALA A 11 -3.18 -24.78 -32.90
CA ALA A 11 -3.82 -24.26 -31.70
C ALA A 11 -4.12 -22.75 -31.82
N GLY A 12 -3.24 -21.98 -32.46
CA GLY A 12 -3.42 -20.55 -32.69
C GLY A 12 -4.49 -20.21 -33.75
N SER A 13 -4.75 -21.13 -34.69
CA SER A 13 -5.87 -21.03 -35.62
C SER A 13 -7.16 -21.65 -35.09
N HIS A 14 -7.19 -22.09 -33.81
CA HIS A 14 -8.32 -22.75 -33.18
C HIS A 14 -8.78 -24.05 -33.88
N ASP A 15 -7.88 -24.70 -34.64
CA ASP A 15 -8.16 -25.98 -35.31
C ASP A 15 -7.85 -27.14 -34.36
N TRP A 16 -8.74 -27.33 -33.39
CA TRP A 16 -8.60 -28.33 -32.34
C TRP A 16 -8.62 -29.78 -32.88
N SER A 17 -9.28 -30.01 -34.02
CA SER A 17 -9.23 -31.31 -34.71
C SER A 17 -7.83 -31.62 -35.24
N LYS A 18 -7.16 -30.62 -35.82
CA LYS A 18 -5.77 -30.74 -36.26
C LYS A 18 -4.82 -30.90 -35.08
N VAL A 19 -5.03 -30.16 -33.99
CA VAL A 19 -4.24 -30.33 -32.74
C VAL A 19 -4.35 -31.76 -32.23
N GLN A 20 -5.56 -32.31 -32.12
CA GLN A 20 -5.76 -33.70 -31.68
C GLN A 20 -5.00 -34.71 -32.55
N ASN A 21 -5.06 -34.55 -33.87
CA ASN A 21 -4.33 -35.42 -34.80
C ASN A 21 -2.81 -35.29 -34.67
N LEU A 22 -2.29 -34.08 -34.44
CA LEU A 22 -0.86 -33.85 -34.23
C LEU A 22 -0.39 -34.46 -32.91
N VAL A 23 -1.15 -34.32 -31.83
CA VAL A 23 -0.88 -34.94 -30.53
C VAL A 23 -0.79 -36.46 -30.65
N ARG A 24 -1.75 -37.10 -31.35
CA ARG A 24 -1.75 -38.55 -31.59
C ARG A 24 -0.53 -39.04 -32.40
N ARG A 25 0.05 -38.17 -33.23
CA ARG A 25 1.27 -38.45 -34.02
C ARG A 25 2.57 -38.19 -33.25
N GLY A 26 2.48 -37.84 -31.96
CA GLY A 26 3.65 -37.57 -31.12
C GLY A 26 4.26 -36.19 -31.34
N ALA A 27 3.45 -35.19 -31.73
CA ALA A 27 3.92 -33.81 -31.76
C ALA A 27 4.32 -33.34 -30.35
N ASP A 28 5.31 -32.45 -30.29
CA ASP A 28 5.73 -31.82 -29.04
C ASP A 28 4.62 -30.92 -28.49
N VAL A 29 3.93 -31.38 -27.44
CA VAL A 29 2.85 -30.65 -26.75
C VAL A 29 3.35 -29.41 -25.99
N ASN A 30 4.64 -29.37 -25.69
CA ASN A 30 5.31 -28.28 -24.98
C ASN A 30 6.05 -27.33 -25.92
N ALA A 31 5.76 -27.40 -27.22
CA ALA A 31 6.30 -26.50 -28.22
C ALA A 31 6.02 -25.04 -27.87
N LYS A 32 7.05 -24.20 -27.94
CA LYS A 32 6.95 -22.78 -27.61
C LYS A 32 6.36 -21.99 -28.76
N GLY A 33 5.25 -21.31 -28.50
CA GLY A 33 4.62 -20.37 -29.44
C GLY A 33 5.04 -18.92 -29.27
N PRO A 34 4.41 -18.02 -30.05
CA PRO A 34 4.46 -16.59 -29.81
C PRO A 34 4.10 -16.28 -28.36
N ASP A 35 4.67 -15.21 -27.80
CA ASP A 35 4.40 -14.79 -26.43
C ASP A 35 4.70 -15.85 -25.35
N ASN A 36 5.60 -16.80 -25.64
CA ASN A 36 5.87 -17.97 -24.81
C ASN A 36 4.64 -18.85 -24.53
N LYS A 37 3.52 -18.67 -25.25
CA LYS A 37 2.32 -19.49 -25.06
C LYS A 37 2.60 -20.94 -25.46
N ARG A 38 1.85 -21.85 -24.84
CA ARG A 38 1.79 -23.29 -25.18
C ARG A 38 0.39 -23.62 -25.68
N ALA A 39 0.22 -24.75 -26.35
CA ALA A 39 -1.11 -25.18 -26.77
C ALA A 39 -2.09 -25.27 -25.58
N LEU A 40 -1.60 -25.65 -24.40
CA LEU A 40 -2.41 -25.64 -23.19
C LEU A 40 -2.94 -24.25 -22.82
N HIS A 41 -2.12 -23.19 -22.92
CA HIS A 41 -2.58 -21.82 -22.67
C HIS A 41 -3.68 -21.40 -23.66
N LEU A 42 -3.54 -21.78 -24.93
CA LEU A 42 -4.51 -21.47 -25.97
C LEU A 42 -5.81 -22.26 -25.77
N ALA A 43 -5.71 -23.54 -25.44
CA ALA A 43 -6.88 -24.40 -25.18
C ALA A 43 -7.70 -23.91 -23.98
N VAL A 44 -7.03 -23.44 -22.91
CA VAL A 44 -7.69 -22.80 -21.77
C VAL A 44 -8.30 -21.45 -22.17
N SER A 45 -7.60 -20.63 -22.95
CA SER A 45 -8.15 -19.33 -23.41
C SER A 45 -9.42 -19.48 -24.27
N ASP A 46 -9.58 -20.63 -24.91
CA ASP A 46 -10.73 -21.02 -25.72
C ASP A 46 -11.84 -21.74 -24.94
N SER A 47 -11.67 -21.94 -23.63
CA SER A 47 -12.57 -22.77 -22.81
C SER A 47 -12.75 -24.19 -23.35
N ASN A 48 -11.77 -24.73 -24.09
CA ASN A 48 -11.87 -26.06 -24.70
C ASN A 48 -11.45 -27.16 -23.71
N GLU A 49 -12.36 -27.51 -22.81
CA GLU A 49 -12.16 -28.52 -21.76
C GLU A 49 -11.67 -29.87 -22.31
N GLY A 50 -12.23 -30.32 -23.44
CA GLY A 50 -11.85 -31.57 -24.09
C GLY A 50 -10.39 -31.58 -24.51
N MET A 51 -9.95 -30.49 -25.15
CA MET A 51 -8.56 -30.35 -25.56
C MET A 51 -7.61 -30.18 -24.38
N VAL A 52 -8.01 -29.44 -23.33
CA VAL A 52 -7.22 -29.32 -22.10
C VAL A 52 -6.92 -30.70 -21.52
N LYS A 53 -7.94 -31.56 -21.41
CA LYS A 53 -7.78 -32.94 -20.93
C LYS A 53 -6.86 -33.77 -21.82
N GLU A 54 -6.96 -33.64 -23.14
CA GLU A 54 -6.10 -34.36 -24.08
C GLU A 54 -4.64 -33.90 -24.00
N LEU A 55 -4.39 -32.60 -23.95
CA LEU A 55 -3.04 -32.03 -23.83
C LEU A 55 -2.38 -32.43 -22.51
N ILE A 56 -3.11 -32.38 -21.39
CA ILE A 56 -2.61 -32.84 -20.09
C ILE A 56 -2.24 -34.33 -20.15
N LYS A 57 -3.12 -35.19 -20.71
CA LYS A 57 -2.84 -36.63 -20.87
C LYS A 57 -1.63 -36.90 -21.76
N ALA A 58 -1.39 -36.03 -22.74
CA ALA A 58 -0.24 -36.11 -23.63
C ALA A 58 1.06 -35.55 -23.02
N GLY A 59 1.05 -35.10 -21.76
CA GLY A 59 2.24 -34.62 -21.04
C GLY A 59 2.52 -33.13 -21.21
N ALA A 60 1.48 -32.31 -21.46
CA ALA A 60 1.63 -30.86 -21.42
C ALA A 60 2.03 -30.40 -20.02
N ASP A 61 3.04 -29.54 -19.95
CA ASP A 61 3.50 -28.92 -18.71
C ASP A 61 2.52 -27.82 -18.28
N VAL A 62 1.83 -28.07 -17.17
CA VAL A 62 0.78 -27.22 -16.61
C VAL A 62 1.32 -25.97 -15.89
N ASN A 63 2.63 -25.94 -15.59
CA ASN A 63 3.28 -24.89 -14.79
C ASN A 63 4.10 -23.90 -15.62
N VAL A 64 4.10 -24.06 -16.95
CA VAL A 64 4.78 -23.12 -17.85
C VAL A 64 4.09 -21.76 -17.75
N LYS A 65 4.91 -20.71 -17.69
CA LYS A 65 4.45 -19.33 -17.78
C LYS A 65 4.50 -18.83 -19.22
N ASP A 66 3.47 -18.11 -19.63
CA ASP A 66 3.51 -17.29 -20.84
C ASP A 66 4.36 -16.03 -20.62
N ARG A 67 4.41 -15.12 -21.61
CA ARG A 67 5.18 -13.88 -21.50
C ARG A 67 4.70 -13.04 -20.32
N TYR A 68 3.42 -13.02 -19.99
CA TYR A 68 2.83 -12.21 -18.92
C TYR A 68 3.04 -12.82 -17.53
N GLY A 69 3.70 -13.98 -17.46
CA GLY A 69 3.91 -14.71 -16.22
C GLY A 69 2.70 -15.56 -15.83
N TRP A 70 1.72 -15.70 -16.72
CA TRP A 70 0.49 -16.44 -16.46
C TRP A 70 0.68 -17.91 -16.81
N THR A 71 0.24 -18.79 -15.92
CA THR A 71 0.10 -20.22 -16.19
C THR A 71 -1.29 -20.52 -16.72
N ALA A 72 -1.48 -21.72 -17.27
CA ALA A 72 -2.80 -22.21 -17.65
C ALA A 72 -3.84 -22.07 -16.51
N LEU A 73 -3.44 -22.31 -15.26
CA LEU A 73 -4.31 -22.15 -14.09
C LEU A 73 -4.73 -20.69 -13.85
N VAL A 74 -3.78 -19.75 -13.94
CA VAL A 74 -4.07 -18.31 -13.75
C VAL A 74 -5.06 -17.83 -14.82
N ILE A 75 -4.89 -18.28 -16.07
CA ILE A 75 -5.83 -17.99 -17.16
C ILE A 75 -7.21 -18.54 -16.80
N ALA A 76 -7.33 -19.84 -16.50
CA ALA A 76 -8.61 -20.48 -16.18
C ALA A 76 -9.36 -19.79 -15.02
N VAL A 77 -8.63 -19.38 -13.97
CA VAL A 77 -9.20 -18.63 -12.84
C VAL A 77 -9.69 -17.24 -13.24
N SER A 78 -8.98 -16.55 -14.14
CA SER A 78 -9.38 -15.22 -14.62
C SER A 78 -10.66 -15.27 -15.46
N TRP A 79 -10.91 -16.39 -16.15
CA TRP A 79 -12.13 -16.62 -16.92
C TRP A 79 -13.25 -17.32 -16.12
N GLY A 80 -12.98 -17.78 -14.89
CA GLY A 80 -13.96 -18.46 -14.04
C GLY A 80 -14.30 -19.90 -14.47
N GLU A 81 -13.38 -20.58 -15.16
CA GLU A 81 -13.61 -21.91 -15.75
C GLU A 81 -13.46 -23.05 -14.73
N GLY A 82 -14.45 -23.22 -13.85
CA GLY A 82 -14.40 -24.17 -12.74
C GLY A 82 -13.96 -25.61 -13.11
N GLU A 83 -14.48 -26.18 -14.20
CA GLU A 83 -14.09 -27.53 -14.61
C GLU A 83 -12.64 -27.62 -15.10
N ILE A 84 -12.16 -26.62 -15.85
CA ILE A 84 -10.76 -26.56 -16.31
C ILE A 84 -9.82 -26.36 -15.12
N ILE A 85 -10.20 -25.52 -14.15
CA ILE A 85 -9.45 -25.31 -12.90
C ILE A 85 -9.27 -26.64 -12.15
N LYS A 86 -10.35 -27.41 -11.96
CA LYS A 86 -10.28 -28.72 -11.30
C LYS A 86 -9.33 -29.67 -12.03
N GLU A 87 -9.39 -29.73 -13.35
CA GLU A 87 -8.54 -30.62 -14.14
C GLU A 87 -7.06 -30.21 -14.07
N LEU A 88 -6.76 -28.91 -14.11
CA LEU A 88 -5.40 -28.39 -13.95
C LEU A 88 -4.85 -28.68 -12.55
N ILE A 89 -5.65 -28.47 -11.50
CA ILE A 89 -5.25 -28.80 -10.12
C ILE A 89 -4.98 -30.29 -9.97
N LYS A 90 -5.86 -31.16 -10.50
CA LYS A 90 -5.63 -32.62 -10.50
C LYS A 90 -4.36 -33.03 -11.24
N ALA A 91 -3.99 -32.28 -12.29
CA ALA A 91 -2.78 -32.49 -13.06
C ALA A 91 -1.50 -31.98 -12.38
N GLY A 92 -1.59 -31.42 -11.16
CA GLY A 92 -0.44 -30.92 -10.41
C GLY A 92 -0.04 -29.49 -10.77
N ALA A 93 -1.00 -28.65 -11.18
CA ALA A 93 -0.75 -27.22 -11.36
C ALA A 93 -0.39 -26.57 -10.01
N ASP A 94 0.69 -25.80 -10.00
CA ASP A 94 1.13 -25.01 -8.86
C ASP A 94 0.21 -23.80 -8.69
N VAL A 95 -0.56 -23.82 -7.60
CA VAL A 95 -1.55 -22.80 -7.22
C VAL A 95 -0.91 -21.51 -6.68
N ASN A 96 0.38 -21.55 -6.32
CA ASN A 96 1.11 -20.45 -5.70
C ASN A 96 1.94 -19.65 -6.71
N VAL A 97 1.80 -19.95 -8.00
CA VAL A 97 2.49 -19.23 -9.05
C VAL A 97 2.07 -17.77 -9.08
N LYS A 98 3.07 -16.89 -9.02
CA LYS A 98 2.90 -15.45 -9.16
C LYS A 98 2.99 -15.00 -10.62
N ASP A 99 2.08 -14.12 -11.01
CA ASP A 99 2.17 -13.34 -12.24
C ASP A 99 3.22 -12.22 -12.14
N ARG A 100 3.32 -11.38 -13.18
CA ARG A 100 4.23 -10.22 -13.21
C ARG A 100 3.93 -9.16 -12.15
N GLU A 101 2.72 -9.10 -11.63
CA GLU A 101 2.28 -8.17 -10.57
C GLU A 101 2.43 -8.81 -9.18
N GLY A 102 2.97 -10.04 -9.10
CA GLY A 102 3.12 -10.77 -7.85
C GLY A 102 1.84 -11.46 -7.38
N ARG A 103 0.75 -11.39 -8.15
CA ARG A 103 -0.56 -11.96 -7.80
C ARG A 103 -0.56 -13.46 -8.07
N THR A 104 -1.20 -14.21 -7.17
CA THR A 104 -1.48 -15.64 -7.36
C THR A 104 -2.90 -15.86 -7.87
N ALA A 105 -3.20 -17.09 -8.30
CA ALA A 105 -4.57 -17.49 -8.64
C ALA A 105 -5.58 -17.15 -7.51
N LEU A 106 -5.15 -17.26 -6.24
CA LEU A 106 -5.99 -16.93 -5.09
C LEU A 106 -6.32 -15.43 -4.99
N HIS A 107 -5.40 -14.53 -5.37
CA HIS A 107 -5.67 -13.09 -5.41
C HIS A 107 -6.77 -12.77 -6.43
N ILE A 108 -6.65 -13.36 -7.62
CA ILE A 108 -7.57 -13.15 -8.74
C ILE A 108 -8.96 -13.70 -8.39
N ALA A 109 -9.03 -14.93 -7.87
CA ALA A 109 -10.30 -15.52 -7.44
C ALA A 109 -10.96 -14.69 -6.31
N ALA A 110 -10.15 -14.15 -5.39
CA ALA A 110 -10.63 -13.31 -4.30
C ALA A 110 -11.18 -11.96 -4.77
N SER A 111 -10.58 -11.30 -5.77
CA SER A 111 -11.11 -10.04 -6.32
C SER A 111 -12.39 -10.24 -7.14
N TYR A 112 -12.46 -11.32 -7.93
CA TYR A 112 -13.64 -11.61 -8.75
C TYR A 112 -14.84 -12.14 -7.94
N GLY A 113 -14.65 -12.53 -6.69
CA GLY A 113 -15.75 -12.96 -5.83
C GLY A 113 -16.20 -14.40 -6.03
N VAL A 114 -15.37 -15.24 -6.67
CA VAL A 114 -15.76 -16.64 -6.97
C VAL A 114 -15.41 -17.57 -5.82
N GLU A 115 -16.35 -17.74 -4.89
CA GLU A 115 -16.16 -18.48 -3.63
C GLU A 115 -15.78 -19.96 -3.85
N GLU A 116 -16.37 -20.61 -4.85
CA GLU A 116 -16.11 -22.00 -5.22
C GLU A 116 -14.64 -22.20 -5.62
N ILE A 117 -14.11 -21.32 -6.48
CA ILE A 117 -12.71 -21.38 -6.93
C ILE A 117 -11.77 -21.13 -5.76
N VAL A 118 -12.08 -20.16 -4.88
CA VAL A 118 -11.28 -19.91 -3.67
C VAL A 118 -11.18 -21.16 -2.80
N LYS A 119 -12.30 -21.86 -2.56
CA LYS A 119 -12.32 -23.10 -1.78
C LYS A 119 -11.48 -24.19 -2.43
N GLU A 120 -11.53 -24.32 -3.75
CA GLU A 120 -10.73 -25.30 -4.49
C GLU A 120 -9.24 -25.00 -4.42
N LEU A 121 -8.85 -23.74 -4.59
CA LEU A 121 -7.45 -23.30 -4.48
C LEU A 121 -6.90 -23.52 -3.06
N ILE A 122 -7.65 -23.17 -2.02
CA ILE A 122 -7.26 -23.41 -0.62
C ILE A 122 -7.09 -24.92 -0.37
N LYS A 123 -8.02 -25.75 -0.83
CA LYS A 123 -7.92 -27.22 -0.71
C LYS A 123 -6.71 -27.79 -1.44
N ALA A 124 -6.30 -27.16 -2.53
CA ALA A 124 -5.11 -27.50 -3.31
C ALA A 124 -3.79 -27.00 -2.67
N GLY A 125 -3.84 -26.34 -1.52
CA GLY A 125 -2.65 -25.87 -0.80
C GLY A 125 -2.19 -24.47 -1.21
N ALA A 126 -3.11 -23.61 -1.66
CA ALA A 126 -2.78 -22.21 -1.91
C ALA A 126 -2.40 -21.50 -0.60
N ASP A 127 -1.27 -20.79 -0.64
CA ASP A 127 -0.81 -19.95 0.46
C ASP A 127 -1.65 -18.66 0.50
N VAL A 128 -2.44 -18.55 1.57
CA VAL A 128 -3.40 -17.45 1.79
C VAL A 128 -2.73 -16.13 2.18
N ASN A 129 -1.45 -16.16 2.55
CA ASN A 129 -0.70 -15.00 3.06
C ASN A 129 0.29 -14.42 2.03
N VAL A 130 0.26 -14.94 0.80
CA VAL A 130 1.10 -14.39 -0.28
C VAL A 130 0.77 -12.93 -0.50
N LYS A 131 1.83 -12.13 -0.62
CA LYS A 131 1.77 -10.73 -1.01
C LYS A 131 2.07 -10.53 -2.49
N ASP A 132 1.28 -9.68 -3.13
CA ASP A 132 1.55 -9.12 -4.46
C ASP A 132 2.52 -7.92 -4.39
N GLN A 133 2.71 -7.21 -5.50
CA GLN A 133 3.60 -6.05 -5.58
C GLN A 133 3.21 -4.87 -4.70
N GLY A 134 1.93 -4.69 -4.38
CA GLY A 134 1.45 -3.65 -3.47
C GLY A 134 1.40 -4.11 -2.00
N SER A 135 2.01 -5.26 -1.70
CA SER A 135 1.85 -5.97 -0.43
C SER A 135 0.40 -6.38 -0.12
N TRP A 136 -0.47 -6.44 -1.12
CA TRP A 136 -1.84 -6.93 -0.94
C TRP A 136 -1.84 -8.44 -0.84
N THR A 137 -2.73 -8.95 0.01
CA THR A 137 -3.02 -10.38 0.13
C THR A 137 -4.39 -10.66 -0.47
N ALA A 138 -4.72 -11.92 -0.72
CA ALA A 138 -6.08 -12.30 -1.13
C ALA A 138 -7.17 -11.79 -0.17
N LEU A 139 -6.85 -11.67 1.13
CA LEU A 139 -7.76 -11.11 2.13
C LEU A 139 -7.99 -9.60 1.95
N HIS A 140 -6.97 -8.84 1.53
CA HIS A 140 -7.15 -7.43 1.18
C HIS A 140 -8.12 -7.25 0.01
N ALA A 141 -7.93 -8.04 -1.07
CA ALA A 141 -8.81 -8.00 -2.24
C ALA A 141 -10.26 -8.37 -1.88
N ALA A 142 -10.46 -9.49 -1.18
CA ALA A 142 -11.78 -9.93 -0.75
C ALA A 142 -12.48 -8.91 0.18
N ALA A 143 -11.72 -8.22 1.05
CA ALA A 143 -12.26 -7.20 1.92
C ALA A 143 -12.64 -5.92 1.16
N ALA A 144 -11.78 -5.47 0.23
CA ALA A 144 -12.01 -4.28 -0.58
C ALA A 144 -13.26 -4.38 -1.47
N ASP A 145 -13.53 -5.58 -1.98
CA ASP A 145 -14.66 -5.88 -2.86
C ASP A 145 -15.89 -6.47 -2.13
N ASP A 146 -15.84 -6.52 -0.80
CA ASP A 146 -16.95 -6.93 0.08
C ASP A 146 -17.41 -8.40 -0.05
N HIS A 147 -16.50 -9.28 -0.45
CA HIS A 147 -16.78 -10.71 -0.65
C HIS A 147 -16.80 -11.46 0.68
N LYS A 148 -17.90 -11.30 1.44
CA LYS A 148 -18.08 -11.86 2.79
C LYS A 148 -17.82 -13.37 2.88
N GLY A 149 -18.26 -14.15 1.90
CA GLY A 149 -18.05 -15.60 1.86
C GLY A 149 -16.56 -15.94 1.79
N ILE A 150 -15.85 -15.31 0.86
CA ILE A 150 -14.40 -15.46 0.67
C ILE A 150 -13.61 -15.02 1.90
N VAL A 151 -13.95 -13.88 2.50
CA VAL A 151 -13.31 -13.40 3.74
C VAL A 151 -13.38 -14.47 4.84
N LYS A 152 -14.55 -15.12 5.01
CA LYS A 152 -14.69 -16.20 6.01
C LYS A 152 -13.82 -17.40 5.68
N GLU A 153 -13.78 -17.83 4.42
CA GLU A 153 -12.98 -18.98 4.00
C GLU A 153 -11.47 -18.71 4.15
N LEU A 154 -11.00 -17.52 3.79
CA LEU A 154 -9.61 -17.10 3.98
C LEU A 154 -9.22 -17.05 5.46
N ILE A 155 -10.07 -16.48 6.33
CA ILE A 155 -9.83 -16.46 7.79
C ILE A 155 -9.75 -17.89 8.35
N LYS A 156 -10.67 -18.78 7.96
CA LYS A 156 -10.65 -20.19 8.37
C LYS A 156 -9.37 -20.91 7.91
N ALA A 157 -8.85 -20.54 6.74
CA ALA A 157 -7.62 -21.08 6.19
C ALA A 157 -6.34 -20.48 6.82
N GLY A 158 -6.47 -19.59 7.82
CA GLY A 158 -5.33 -19.03 8.55
C GLY A 158 -4.73 -17.77 7.90
N ALA A 159 -5.53 -17.01 7.15
CA ALA A 159 -5.10 -15.71 6.64
C ALA A 159 -4.82 -14.72 7.78
N ASP A 160 -3.69 -14.02 7.70
CA ASP A 160 -3.33 -12.97 8.66
C ASP A 160 -4.21 -11.74 8.44
N VAL A 161 -5.10 -11.49 9.40
CA VAL A 161 -6.05 -10.37 9.38
C VAL A 161 -5.41 -9.01 9.70
N ASN A 162 -4.16 -8.99 10.16
CA ASN A 162 -3.42 -7.79 10.54
C ASN A 162 -2.28 -7.45 9.59
N VAL A 163 -2.14 -8.20 8.49
CA VAL A 163 -1.14 -7.93 7.46
C VAL A 163 -1.36 -6.54 6.88
N LYS A 164 -0.27 -5.79 6.70
CA LYS A 164 -0.33 -4.43 6.13
C LYS A 164 0.17 -4.43 4.70
N ASP A 165 -0.53 -3.66 3.86
CA ASP A 165 -0.08 -3.26 2.53
C ASP A 165 0.99 -2.14 2.61
N ASP A 166 1.48 -1.70 1.46
CA ASP A 166 2.51 -0.64 1.38
C ASP A 166 1.98 0.71 1.89
N GLU A 167 0.66 0.93 1.81
CA GLU A 167 -0.01 2.09 2.38
C GLU A 167 -0.29 1.96 3.89
N HIS A 168 0.20 0.90 4.52
CA HIS A 168 0.01 0.54 5.93
C HIS A 168 -1.45 0.27 6.31
N ARG A 169 -2.30 -0.04 5.33
CA ARG A 169 -3.69 -0.48 5.52
C ARG A 169 -3.71 -1.97 5.80
N ALA A 170 -4.50 -2.36 6.80
CA ALA A 170 -4.87 -3.76 7.01
C ALA A 170 -6.13 -4.11 6.18
N PRO A 171 -6.48 -5.40 6.00
CA PRO A 171 -7.72 -5.79 5.32
C PRO A 171 -8.97 -5.12 5.93
N LEU A 172 -8.94 -4.84 7.24
CA LEU A 172 -9.99 -4.12 7.94
C LEU A 172 -10.19 -2.69 7.42
N ASP A 173 -9.10 -2.00 7.06
CA ASP A 173 -9.13 -0.63 6.54
C ASP A 173 -9.64 -0.59 5.09
N CYS A 174 -9.41 -1.66 4.32
CA CYS A 174 -9.90 -1.80 2.94
C CYS A 174 -11.40 -2.16 2.87
N ALA A 175 -11.95 -2.76 3.93
CA ALA A 175 -13.34 -3.19 3.96
C ALA A 175 -14.33 -2.02 3.81
N LYS A 176 -15.27 -2.15 2.87
CA LYS A 176 -16.33 -1.13 2.65
C LYS A 176 -17.51 -1.34 3.60
N SER A 177 -18.05 -2.56 3.68
CA SER A 177 -19.22 -2.84 4.50
C SER A 177 -18.90 -3.03 5.97
N GLN A 178 -19.87 -2.71 6.82
CA GLN A 178 -19.79 -2.98 8.24
C GLN A 178 -19.76 -4.48 8.55
N ASN A 179 -20.37 -5.31 7.70
CA ASN A 179 -20.43 -6.76 7.88
C ASN A 179 -19.05 -7.41 7.76
N VAL A 180 -18.27 -7.02 6.74
CA VAL A 180 -16.90 -7.53 6.57
C VAL A 180 -15.98 -6.98 7.65
N LYS A 181 -16.13 -5.70 8.03
CA LYS A 181 -15.40 -5.12 9.16
C LYS A 181 -15.65 -5.89 10.45
N GLU A 182 -16.89 -6.23 10.76
CA GLU A 182 -17.25 -6.99 11.95
C GLU A 182 -16.63 -8.39 11.94
N LEU A 183 -16.61 -9.07 10.78
CA LEU A 183 -15.96 -10.39 10.64
C LEU A 183 -14.46 -10.31 10.91
N LEU A 184 -13.78 -9.32 10.34
CA LEU A 184 -12.34 -9.11 10.53
C LEU A 184 -12.03 -8.76 12.00
N LEU A 185 -12.84 -7.89 12.62
CA LEU A 185 -12.70 -7.56 14.04
C LEU A 185 -12.89 -8.79 14.94
N ARG A 186 -13.89 -9.63 14.65
CA ARG A 186 -14.10 -10.90 15.37
C ARG A 186 -12.94 -11.87 15.21
N ALA A 187 -12.25 -11.83 14.06
CA ALA A 187 -11.06 -12.62 13.80
C ALA A 187 -9.77 -12.02 14.41
N GLY A 188 -9.85 -10.89 15.13
CA GLY A 188 -8.71 -10.28 15.81
C GLY A 188 -7.99 -9.18 15.02
N ALA A 189 -8.64 -8.60 14.01
CA ALA A 189 -8.10 -7.44 13.31
C ALA A 189 -8.00 -6.22 14.24
N LYS A 190 -6.84 -5.56 14.24
CA LYS A 190 -6.57 -4.35 14.99
C LYS A 190 -6.99 -3.14 14.17
N LYS A 191 -7.67 -2.18 14.80
CA LYS A 191 -7.96 -0.89 14.17
C LYS A 191 -6.64 -0.16 13.88
N SER A 192 -6.55 0.49 12.72
CA SER A 192 -5.40 1.32 12.39
C SER A 192 -5.25 2.48 13.37
N ASN A 193 -4.00 2.90 13.62
CA ASN A 193 -3.72 4.00 14.55
C ASN A 193 -4.26 5.32 13.96
N PRO A 194 -5.17 6.03 14.64
CA PRO A 194 -5.73 7.28 14.13
C PRO A 194 -4.66 8.33 13.84
N ALA A 195 -3.52 8.31 14.55
CA ALA A 195 -2.41 9.24 14.30
C ALA A 195 -1.80 9.09 12.89
N TYR A 196 -1.73 7.87 12.35
CA TYR A 196 -1.23 7.64 11.00
C TYR A 196 -2.23 8.10 9.93
N GLN A 197 -3.52 7.88 10.18
CA GLN A 197 -4.58 8.38 9.30
C GLN A 197 -4.61 9.91 9.29
N LEU A 198 -4.41 10.52 10.47
CA LEU A 198 -4.28 11.97 10.62
C LEU A 198 -3.03 12.49 9.89
N SER A 199 -1.88 11.86 10.06
CA SER A 199 -0.64 12.28 9.37
C SER A 199 -0.75 12.19 7.85
N LYS A 200 -1.38 11.13 7.33
CA LYS A 200 -1.63 10.97 5.88
C LYS A 200 -2.64 12.00 5.34
N ALA A 201 -3.70 12.27 6.09
CA ALA A 201 -4.64 13.33 5.75
C ALA A 201 -3.93 14.69 5.73
N LEU A 202 -3.09 14.97 6.73
CA LEU A 202 -2.31 16.19 6.83
C LEU A 202 -1.26 16.33 5.70
N SER A 203 -0.54 15.25 5.33
CA SER A 203 0.40 15.29 4.20
C SER A 203 -0.29 15.56 2.86
N SER A 204 -1.53 15.07 2.70
CA SER A 204 -2.35 15.33 1.51
C SER A 204 -2.83 16.79 1.45
N ILE A 205 -3.09 17.40 2.61
CA ILE A 205 -3.45 18.82 2.75
C ILE A 205 -2.22 19.72 2.58
N GLN A 206 -1.05 19.31 3.09
CA GLN A 206 0.20 20.06 2.96
C GLN A 206 0.60 20.28 1.50
N ILE A 207 0.38 19.32 0.60
CA ILE A 207 0.66 19.51 -0.83
C ILE A 207 -0.25 20.59 -1.45
N LEU A 208 -1.51 20.68 -1.00
CA LEU A 208 -2.45 21.71 -1.46
C LEU A 208 -2.19 23.10 -0.84
N SER A 209 -1.60 23.17 0.37
CA SER A 209 -1.28 24.45 1.00
C SER A 209 -0.03 25.13 0.43
N TRP A 210 0.84 24.39 -0.26
CA TRP A 210 2.06 24.93 -0.88
C TRP A 210 1.80 25.56 -2.25
N VAL A 211 0.80 25.06 -3.00
CA VAL A 211 0.47 25.54 -4.35
C VAL A 211 0.07 27.03 -4.37
N PRO A 212 -0.75 27.55 -3.45
CA PRO A 212 -1.07 28.98 -3.40
C PRO A 212 0.15 29.83 -3.03
N PHE A 213 0.97 29.40 -2.06
CA PHE A 213 2.12 30.16 -1.58
C PHE A 213 3.21 30.30 -2.64
N THR A 214 3.49 29.25 -3.42
CA THR A 214 4.46 29.33 -4.51
C THR A 214 3.98 30.19 -5.68
N ILE A 215 2.67 30.18 -5.97
CA ILE A 215 2.09 31.01 -7.04
C ILE A 215 2.02 32.49 -6.61
N LEU A 216 1.67 32.78 -5.35
CA LEU A 216 1.69 34.14 -4.78
C LEU A 216 3.11 34.73 -4.74
N TYR A 217 4.14 33.92 -4.48
CA TYR A 217 5.54 34.35 -4.47
C TYR A 217 6.07 34.77 -5.85
N PHE A 218 5.53 34.18 -6.93
CA PHE A 218 5.89 34.54 -8.31
C PHE A 218 5.08 35.72 -8.89
N ILE A 219 3.91 36.04 -8.32
CA ILE A 219 3.02 37.11 -8.84
C ILE A 219 3.32 38.48 -8.20
N TRP A 220 3.91 38.53 -7.01
CA TRP A 220 4.22 39.80 -6.33
C TRP A 220 5.67 39.91 -5.85
N PRO A 221 6.57 40.52 -6.65
CA PRO A 221 7.95 40.78 -6.25
C PRO A 221 8.03 42.11 -5.51
N SER A 222 7.38 42.23 -4.34
CA SER A 222 7.60 43.38 -3.47
C SER A 222 7.89 42.94 -2.04
N GLU A 223 9.01 43.45 -1.52
CA GLU A 223 9.63 43.07 -0.23
C GLU A 223 8.61 43.07 0.93
N ILE A 224 7.63 43.96 0.90
CA ILE A 224 6.62 44.15 1.96
C ILE A 224 5.61 42.99 2.06
N THR A 225 5.29 42.33 0.94
CA THR A 225 4.29 41.24 0.93
C THR A 225 4.84 39.94 1.50
N SER A 226 6.15 39.71 1.38
CA SER A 226 6.84 38.56 1.99
C SER A 226 6.76 38.59 3.52
N TYR A 227 6.96 39.76 4.14
CA TYR A 227 6.90 39.92 5.60
C TYR A 227 5.49 39.75 6.17
N LEU A 228 4.46 40.23 5.45
CA LEU A 228 3.06 40.06 5.86
C LEU A 228 2.59 38.61 5.73
N LEU A 229 2.96 37.91 4.65
CA LEU A 229 2.63 36.49 4.46
C LEU A 229 3.36 35.60 5.47
N VAL A 230 4.65 35.88 5.74
CA VAL A 230 5.43 35.17 6.77
C VAL A 230 4.85 35.44 8.17
N GLY A 231 4.49 36.68 8.51
CA GLY A 231 3.84 37.02 9.78
C GLY A 231 2.47 36.35 9.95
N SER A 232 1.69 36.24 8.87
CA SER A 232 0.40 35.53 8.85
C SER A 232 0.59 34.02 9.08
N PHE A 233 1.61 33.44 8.45
CA PHE A 233 1.97 32.03 8.59
C PHE A 233 2.50 31.71 10.00
N ILE A 234 3.23 32.63 10.63
CA ILE A 234 3.67 32.54 12.02
C ILE A 234 2.48 32.56 12.98
N LEU A 235 1.50 33.45 12.78
CA LEU A 235 0.31 33.53 13.64
C LEU A 235 -0.56 32.27 13.52
N LEU A 236 -0.78 31.76 12.29
CA LEU A 236 -1.51 30.52 12.06
C LEU A 236 -0.83 29.29 12.67
N ASN A 237 0.49 29.18 12.57
CA ASN A 237 1.22 28.06 13.19
C ASN A 237 1.35 28.22 14.72
N SER A 238 1.47 29.44 15.24
CA SER A 238 1.52 29.66 16.70
C SER A 238 0.19 29.30 17.37
N VAL A 239 -0.94 29.61 16.73
CA VAL A 239 -2.29 29.26 17.22
C VAL A 239 -2.58 27.76 17.08
N ALA A 240 -2.10 27.10 16.02
CA ALA A 240 -2.27 25.66 15.84
C ALA A 240 -1.46 24.81 16.85
N TRP A 241 -0.34 25.35 17.35
CA TRP A 241 0.53 24.64 18.30
C TRP A 241 0.15 24.84 19.77
N THR A 242 -0.61 25.90 20.11
CA THR A 242 -1.15 26.05 21.48
C THR A 242 -2.22 24.99 21.78
N GLU A 243 -3.01 24.55 20.80
CA GLU A 243 -3.98 23.44 20.99
C GLU A 243 -3.31 22.05 21.08
N TYR A 244 -2.11 21.87 20.51
CA TYR A 244 -1.39 20.58 20.55
C TYR A 244 -0.59 20.35 21.85
N SER A 245 -0.39 21.41 22.65
CA SER A 245 0.48 21.40 23.83
C SER A 245 -0.11 20.71 25.07
N VAL A 246 -1.35 20.22 25.03
CA VAL A 246 -2.07 19.68 26.20
C VAL A 246 -1.66 18.25 26.59
N SER A 247 -0.72 17.58 25.90
CA SER A 247 -0.45 16.15 26.14
C SER A 247 1.00 15.73 26.44
N PHE A 248 1.95 16.66 26.54
CA PHE A 248 3.34 16.31 26.85
C PHE A 248 3.73 16.72 28.27
N SER A 249 3.76 15.74 29.18
CA SER A 249 4.36 15.90 30.51
C SER A 249 5.86 15.58 30.45
N GLY A 250 6.70 16.59 30.64
CA GLY A 250 8.16 16.44 30.70
C GLY A 250 8.90 17.71 30.28
N SER A 251 10.02 18.01 30.95
CA SER A 251 10.89 19.16 30.65
C SER A 251 11.44 19.19 29.22
N ASP A 252 11.41 18.06 28.51
CA ASP A 252 12.00 17.91 27.18
C ASP A 252 11.07 18.40 26.05
N ALA A 253 9.76 18.57 26.35
CA ALA A 253 8.80 19.13 25.39
C ALA A 253 9.06 20.63 25.13
N LEU A 254 9.61 21.36 26.10
CA LEU A 254 9.94 22.78 25.98
C LEU A 254 11.09 23.04 25.00
N LEU A 255 11.97 22.08 24.72
CA LEU A 255 13.02 22.28 23.73
C LEU A 255 12.50 22.02 22.31
N LEU A 256 11.67 20.99 22.11
CA LEU A 256 11.11 20.66 20.79
C LEU A 256 10.04 21.66 20.31
N VAL A 257 9.27 22.24 21.23
CA VAL A 257 8.26 23.27 20.90
C VAL A 257 8.93 24.56 20.40
N TRP A 258 10.13 24.88 20.90
CA TRP A 258 10.82 26.12 20.58
C TRP A 258 12.01 25.93 19.62
N LEU A 259 12.39 24.69 19.30
CA LEU A 259 13.47 24.42 18.35
C LEU A 259 13.24 25.06 16.97
N PRO A 260 12.04 24.97 16.36
CA PRO A 260 11.78 25.57 15.06
C PRO A 260 11.86 27.10 15.09
N THR A 261 11.39 27.73 16.18
CA THR A 261 11.45 29.18 16.37
C THR A 261 12.89 29.64 16.62
N ILE A 262 13.67 28.91 17.40
CA ILE A 262 15.09 29.18 17.64
C ILE A 262 15.91 29.04 16.35
N ILE A 263 15.73 27.96 15.59
CA ILE A 263 16.45 27.73 14.33
C ILE A 263 16.12 28.82 13.30
N MET A 264 14.85 29.21 13.17
CA MET A 264 14.44 30.30 12.28
C MET A 264 14.99 31.66 12.74
N THR A 265 15.02 31.93 14.05
CA THR A 265 15.59 33.17 14.60
C THR A 265 17.09 33.25 14.32
N ILE A 266 17.82 32.14 14.44
CA ILE A 266 19.25 32.05 14.11
C ILE A 266 19.47 32.23 12.61
N TYR A 267 18.65 31.61 11.76
CA TYR A 267 18.74 31.74 10.31
C TYR A 267 18.56 33.20 9.86
N PHE A 268 17.51 33.88 10.34
CA PHE A 268 17.28 35.30 10.07
C PHE A 268 18.37 36.19 10.67
N ALA A 269 18.90 35.87 11.86
CA ALA A 269 20.00 36.63 12.45
C ALA A 269 21.28 36.52 11.60
N VAL A 270 21.60 35.34 11.07
CA VAL A 270 22.76 35.12 10.20
C VAL A 270 22.57 35.83 8.85
N GLU A 271 21.40 35.73 8.24
CA GLU A 271 21.08 36.38 6.95
C GLU A 271 21.09 37.92 7.08
N TYR A 272 20.60 38.44 8.21
CA TYR A 272 20.64 39.88 8.54
C TYR A 272 22.05 40.39 8.86
N PHE A 273 22.89 39.57 9.51
CA PHE A 273 24.29 39.90 9.82
C PHE A 273 25.16 39.99 8.57
N VAL A 274 24.82 39.22 7.51
CA VAL A 274 25.49 39.30 6.21
C VAL A 274 25.07 40.57 5.43
N TYR A 275 23.90 41.14 5.71
CA TYR A 275 23.33 42.23 4.90
C TYR A 275 23.36 43.64 5.51
N SER A 276 23.48 43.81 6.82
CA SER A 276 23.37 45.14 7.43
C SER A 276 24.57 45.51 8.29
N ARG A 277 25.39 46.46 7.81
CA ARG A 277 26.29 47.20 8.69
C ARG A 277 25.45 48.13 9.58
N VAL A 278 25.29 47.68 10.82
CA VAL A 278 24.96 48.42 12.04
C VAL A 278 23.51 48.90 12.16
N ASP A 279 22.74 48.19 13.00
CA ASP A 279 21.81 48.85 13.93
C ASP A 279 21.80 48.09 15.27
N LEU A 280 22.48 48.66 16.28
CA LEU A 280 22.60 48.09 17.63
C LEU A 280 21.24 47.91 18.34
N PHE A 281 20.19 48.56 17.84
CA PHE A 281 18.86 48.55 18.41
C PHE A 281 18.22 47.15 18.45
N TRP A 282 18.37 46.38 17.37
CA TRP A 282 17.77 45.03 17.29
C TRP A 282 18.58 43.97 18.05
N LEU A 283 19.91 44.12 18.12
CA LEU A 283 20.76 43.33 19.00
C LEU A 283 20.38 43.54 20.47
N MET A 284 20.04 44.78 20.85
CA MET A 284 19.60 45.09 22.20
C MET A 284 18.23 44.46 22.52
N ILE A 285 17.29 44.44 21.56
CA ILE A 285 16.00 43.76 21.72
C ILE A 285 16.19 42.24 21.83
N ALA A 286 17.04 41.63 20.99
CA ALA A 286 17.34 40.20 21.04
C ALA A 286 18.03 39.80 22.36
N PHE A 287 18.90 40.66 22.89
CA PHE A 287 19.53 40.44 24.19
C PHE A 287 18.51 40.59 25.33
N LEU A 288 17.61 41.57 25.24
CA LEU A 288 16.56 41.78 26.23
C LEU A 288 15.57 40.61 26.28
N THR A 289 15.17 40.07 25.13
CA THR A 289 14.29 38.89 25.07
C THR A 289 14.98 37.64 25.61
N LEU A 290 16.27 37.45 25.34
CA LEU A 290 17.07 36.35 25.91
C LEU A 290 17.23 36.47 27.43
N VAL A 291 17.46 37.68 27.95
CA VAL A 291 17.53 37.95 29.39
C VAL A 291 16.16 37.71 30.05
N ILE A 292 15.06 38.18 29.46
CA ILE A 292 13.72 37.95 30.00
C ILE A 292 13.39 36.44 30.01
N ALA A 293 13.72 35.70 28.94
CA ALA A 293 13.51 34.26 28.87
C ALA A 293 14.30 33.51 29.95
N THR A 294 15.57 33.86 30.15
CA THR A 294 16.42 33.23 31.19
C THR A 294 16.04 33.64 32.62
N GLN A 295 15.47 34.83 32.82
CA GLN A 295 14.92 35.27 34.10
C GLN A 295 13.64 34.49 34.46
N MET A 296 12.77 34.25 33.47
CA MET A 296 11.54 33.48 33.66
C MET A 296 11.83 32.01 34.01
N ASP A 297 12.85 31.40 33.42
CA ASP A 297 13.27 30.04 33.77
C ASP A 297 13.76 29.92 35.22
N ARG A 298 14.44 30.94 35.76
CA ARG A 298 14.85 30.96 37.17
C ARG A 298 13.65 31.09 38.11
N GLU A 299 12.71 31.97 37.80
CA GLU A 299 11.47 32.16 38.58
C GLU A 299 10.64 30.86 38.59
N ILE A 300 10.48 30.19 37.44
CA ILE A 300 9.75 28.92 37.35
C ILE A 300 10.47 27.80 38.13
N CYS A 301 11.80 27.73 38.09
CA CYS A 301 12.58 26.78 38.88
C CYS A 301 12.45 27.04 40.39
N ILE A 302 12.44 28.31 40.82
CA ILE A 302 12.29 28.70 42.22
C ILE A 302 10.87 28.38 42.72
N VAL A 303 9.84 28.68 41.94
CA VAL A 303 8.44 28.35 42.27
C VAL A 303 8.25 26.83 42.38
N LYS A 304 8.80 26.04 41.46
CA LYS A 304 8.78 24.56 41.52
C LYS A 304 9.48 24.02 42.77
N ARG A 305 10.61 24.62 43.18
CA ARG A 305 11.35 24.18 44.38
C ARG A 305 10.67 24.58 45.69
N ILE A 306 10.01 25.74 45.73
CA ILE A 306 9.23 26.20 46.90
C ILE A 306 7.93 25.40 47.06
N GLN A 307 7.28 25.00 45.96
CA GLN A 307 6.06 24.17 46.01
C GLN A 307 6.37 22.71 46.38
N HIS A 308 7.49 22.14 45.92
CA HIS A 308 7.93 20.80 46.32
C HIS A 308 8.24 20.73 47.83
N LEU A 309 8.80 21.80 48.42
CA LEU A 309 9.03 21.90 49.87
C LEU A 309 7.73 22.12 50.68
N ARG A 310 6.62 22.50 50.05
CA ARG A 310 5.32 22.77 50.72
C ARG A 310 4.27 21.66 50.57
N GLY A 311 4.60 20.54 49.93
CA GLY A 311 3.78 19.31 49.94
C GLY A 311 2.34 19.48 49.42
N LYS A 312 2.07 20.42 48.51
CA LYS A 312 0.75 20.54 47.88
C LYS A 312 0.77 20.00 46.43
N PRO A 313 -0.19 19.15 46.04
CA PRO A 313 -0.34 18.74 44.64
C PRO A 313 -0.90 19.87 43.77
N PHE A 314 -0.54 19.84 42.48
CA PHE A 314 -0.98 20.77 41.43
C PHE A 314 -2.44 20.50 41.02
N ASP A 315 -3.26 21.54 40.96
CA ASP A 315 -4.47 21.64 40.10
C ASP A 315 -4.17 22.64 38.96
#